data_AF-A0A3B9G0M6-F1
#
_entry.id   AF-A0A3B9G0M6-F1
#
_cell.length_a   1.000
_cell.length_b   1.000
_cell.length_c   1.000
_cell.angle_alpha   90.00
_cell.angle_beta   90.00
_cell.angle_gamma   90.00
#
_symmetry.space_group_name_H-M   'P 1'
#
loop_
_entity.id
_entity.type
_entity.pdbx_description
1 polymer ?
#
loop_
_entity_poly.entity_id
_entity_poly.type
_entity_poly.pdbx_seq_one_letter_code
_entity_poly.pdbx_strand_id
1 'polypeptide(L)'
;MPDEVRMVDNDKALLFIRGEKPLIDNKFDLLKHPNISKTKDGGMPPYKHGRISHMIDDWYDIPISDNEYELLSDEEMDDYFKKMEETE
;
A
#
# COMPACT_ATOMS: atom_id res chain seq x y z
N MET A 1 13.16 3.46 -34.23
CA MET A 1 12.09 2.69 -33.60
C MET A 1 12.62 2.14 -32.28
N PRO A 2 11.81 2.03 -31.21
CA PRO A 2 12.24 1.62 -29.87
C PRO A 2 12.57 0.10 -29.77
N ASP A 3 13.06 -0.50 -30.85
CA ASP A 3 13.23 -1.94 -30.99
C ASP A 3 14.52 -2.44 -30.34
N GLU A 4 15.53 -1.60 -30.18
CA GLU A 4 16.80 -1.95 -29.49
C GLU A 4 16.55 -2.38 -28.04
N VAL A 5 15.65 -1.69 -27.33
CA VAL A 5 15.24 -2.06 -25.97
C VAL A 5 14.46 -3.37 -25.95
N ARG A 6 13.75 -3.71 -27.04
CA ARG A 6 13.03 -4.98 -27.18
C ARG A 6 13.93 -6.15 -27.52
N MET A 7 15.15 -5.89 -28.02
CA MET A 7 16.15 -6.92 -28.30
C MET A 7 16.94 -7.35 -27.04
N VAL A 8 16.79 -6.63 -25.93
CA VAL A 8 17.44 -6.95 -24.66
C VAL A 8 16.80 -8.19 -24.04
N ASP A 9 17.62 -9.12 -23.54
CA ASP A 9 17.14 -10.30 -22.84
C ASP A 9 16.27 -9.93 -21.63
N ASN A 10 15.25 -10.76 -21.39
CA ASN A 10 14.23 -10.45 -20.40
C ASN A 10 14.74 -10.54 -18.95
N ASP A 11 15.92 -11.12 -18.72
CA ASP A 11 16.61 -11.17 -17.44
C ASP A 11 17.45 -9.92 -17.17
N LYS A 12 17.70 -9.06 -18.17
CA LYS A 12 18.49 -7.83 -18.03
C LYS A 12 17.61 -6.59 -17.83
N ALA A 13 18.19 -5.60 -17.16
CA ALA A 13 17.62 -4.28 -16.95
C ALA A 13 18.66 -3.20 -17.23
N LEU A 14 18.21 -2.08 -17.79
CA LEU A 14 19.02 -0.87 -17.95
C LEU A 14 18.89 -0.02 -16.69
N LEU A 15 20.02 0.25 -16.05
CA LEU A 15 20.09 1.04 -14.82
C LEU A 15 20.66 2.42 -15.13
N PHE A 16 19.90 3.45 -14.80
CA PHE A 16 20.30 4.84 -14.93
C PHE A 16 20.53 5.44 -13.53
N ILE A 17 21.81 5.57 -13.15
CA ILE A 17 22.22 6.25 -11.92
C ILE A 17 22.68 7.66 -12.30
N ARG A 18 22.17 8.68 -11.61
CA ARG A 18 22.52 10.07 -11.89
C ARG A 18 24.03 10.28 -11.70
N GLY A 19 24.70 10.78 -12.73
CA GLY A 19 26.14 11.08 -12.70
C GLY A 19 27.02 9.93 -13.19
N GLU A 20 26.46 8.73 -13.36
CA GLU A 20 27.17 7.56 -13.87
C GLU A 20 26.77 7.25 -15.32
N LYS A 21 27.59 6.43 -15.99
CA LYS A 21 27.22 5.88 -17.29
C LYS A 21 26.08 4.86 -17.12
N PRO A 22 25.18 4.72 -18.11
CA PRO A 22 24.16 3.67 -18.09
C PRO A 22 24.80 2.30 -17.93
N LEU A 23 24.24 1.48 -17.03
CA LEU A 23 24.70 0.12 -16.78
C LEU A 23 23.63 -0.89 -17.23
N ILE A 24 24.07 -2.09 -17.60
CA ILE A 24 23.19 -3.25 -17.78
C ILE A 24 23.44 -4.18 -16.59
N ASP A 25 22.37 -4.53 -15.87
CA ASP A 25 22.41 -5.48 -14.76
C ASP A 25 21.27 -6.50 -14.87
N ASN A 26 21.33 -7.58 -14.09
CA ASN A 26 20.26 -8.55 -14.00
C ASN A 26 19.07 -7.99 -13.20
N LYS A 27 17.86 -8.36 -13.62
CA LYS A 27 16.65 -8.16 -12.81
C LYS A 27 16.78 -8.95 -11.51
N PHE A 28 16.27 -8.36 -10.43
CA PHE A 28 16.23 -9.02 -9.15
C PHE A 28 15.30 -10.24 -9.19
N ASP A 29 15.77 -11.37 -8.68
CA ASP A 29 14.98 -12.61 -8.59
C ASP A 29 13.95 -12.50 -7.45
N LEU A 30 12.70 -12.24 -7.82
CA LEU A 30 11.60 -12.06 -6.87
C LEU A 30 11.43 -13.28 -5.95
N LEU A 31 11.70 -14.50 -6.43
CA LEU A 31 11.53 -15.72 -5.64
C LEU A 31 12.50 -15.80 -4.45
N LYS A 32 13.60 -15.04 -4.49
CA LYS A 32 14.56 -14.93 -3.40
C LYS A 32 14.24 -13.80 -2.41
N HIS A 33 13.17 -13.05 -2.63
CA HIS A 33 12.81 -11.95 -1.74
C HIS A 33 12.41 -12.48 -0.35
N PRO A 34 12.89 -11.89 0.77
CA PRO A 34 12.62 -12.39 2.11
C PRO A 34 11.12 -12.43 2.47
N ASN A 35 10.34 -11.54 1.87
CA ASN A 35 8.89 -11.48 2.04
C ASN A 35 8.10 -12.19 0.91
N ILE A 36 8.72 -13.08 0.13
CA ILE A 36 8.01 -13.78 -0.97
C ILE A 36 6.79 -14.55 -0.47
N SER A 37 6.84 -15.08 0.76
CA SER A 37 5.73 -15.77 1.43
C SER A 37 4.44 -14.95 1.58
N LYS A 38 4.54 -13.61 1.51
CA LYS A 38 3.40 -12.69 1.57
C LYS A 38 2.80 -12.37 0.19
N THR A 39 3.34 -12.95 -0.87
CA THR A 39 2.88 -12.72 -2.24
C THR A 39 2.10 -13.93 -2.75
N LYS A 40 1.45 -13.77 -3.91
CA LYS A 40 0.75 -14.85 -4.59
C LYS A 40 1.68 -16.03 -4.89
N ASP A 41 2.90 -15.76 -5.32
CA ASP A 41 3.89 -16.78 -5.68
C ASP A 41 4.41 -17.54 -4.44
N GLY A 42 4.33 -16.92 -3.26
CA GLY A 42 4.63 -17.55 -1.97
C GLY A 42 3.44 -18.24 -1.29
N GLY A 43 2.29 -18.36 -1.96
CA GLY A 43 1.11 -19.07 -1.45
C GLY A 43 0.06 -18.20 -0.75
N MET A 44 0.25 -16.89 -0.66
CA MET A 44 -0.77 -15.97 -0.12
C MET A 44 -1.89 -15.73 -1.15
N PRO A 45 -3.16 -15.51 -0.75
CA PRO A 45 -4.20 -15.11 -1.69
C PRO A 45 -3.80 -13.85 -2.47
N PRO A 46 -4.10 -13.78 -3.79
CA PRO A 46 -3.81 -12.59 -4.58
C PRO A 46 -4.57 -11.39 -4.03
N TYR A 47 -3.94 -10.22 -4.04
CA TYR A 47 -4.61 -8.97 -3.72
C TYR A 47 -5.77 -8.74 -4.71
N LYS A 48 -6.98 -8.56 -4.18
CA LYS A 48 -8.19 -8.30 -4.97
C LYS A 48 -8.55 -6.84 -4.82
N HIS A 49 -8.20 -6.05 -5.84
CA HIS A 49 -8.56 -4.65 -5.92
C HIS A 49 -10.09 -4.49 -6.10
N GLY A 50 -10.67 -3.43 -5.52
CA GLY A 50 -12.10 -3.12 -5.64
C GLY A 50 -13.04 -3.90 -4.72
N ARG A 51 -12.51 -4.57 -3.68
CA ARG A 51 -13.36 -5.11 -2.61
C ARG A 51 -13.76 -3.98 -1.67
N ILE A 52 -15.04 -3.63 -1.67
CA ILE A 52 -15.61 -2.71 -0.68
C ILE A 52 -15.82 -3.52 0.60
N SER A 53 -14.93 -3.37 1.59
CA SER A 53 -15.01 -4.10 2.87
C SER A 53 -15.83 -3.38 3.93
N HIS A 54 -16.05 -2.08 3.76
CA HIS A 54 -16.75 -1.21 4.72
C HIS A 54 -17.76 -0.34 3.96
N MET A 55 -18.63 -0.96 3.17
CA MET A 55 -19.78 -0.25 2.62
C MET A 55 -20.84 -0.19 3.71
N ILE A 56 -21.15 1.02 4.17
CA ILE A 56 -22.35 1.25 4.96
C ILE A 56 -23.46 1.45 3.94
N ASP A 57 -24.34 0.44 3.80
CA ASP A 57 -25.43 0.46 2.82
C ASP A 57 -26.44 1.59 3.09
N ASP A 58 -26.63 1.95 4.37
CA ASP A 58 -27.46 3.06 4.80
C ASP A 58 -26.71 3.95 5.81
N TRP A 59 -26.16 5.06 5.33
CA TRP A 59 -25.46 6.03 6.18
C TRP A 59 -26.41 6.76 7.15
N TYR A 60 -27.73 6.76 6.87
CA TYR A 60 -28.70 7.42 7.73
C TYR A 60 -29.10 6.57 8.93
N ASP A 61 -28.99 5.23 8.82
CA ASP A 61 -29.50 4.28 9.82
C ASP A 61 -28.41 3.31 10.26
N ILE A 62 -27.32 3.88 10.79
CA ILE A 62 -26.23 3.11 11.39
C ILE A 62 -26.72 2.67 12.78
N PRO A 63 -26.96 1.37 13.04
CA PRO A 63 -27.31 0.89 14.37
C PRO A 63 -26.11 1.11 15.28
N ILE A 64 -26.27 2.12 16.08
CA ILE A 64 -25.28 2.73 16.94
C ILE A 64 -25.36 1.97 18.27
N SER A 65 -24.29 1.27 18.64
CA SER A 65 -24.18 0.67 19.98
C SER A 65 -23.34 1.59 20.86
N ASP A 66 -23.78 1.83 22.10
CA ASP A 66 -23.12 2.74 23.05
C ASP A 66 -21.65 2.36 23.35
N ASN A 67 -21.18 1.20 22.90
CA ASN A 67 -19.84 0.67 23.17
C ASN A 67 -18.87 0.75 21.99
N GLU A 68 -19.33 1.10 20.78
CA GLU A 68 -18.50 1.03 19.56
C GLU A 68 -18.07 2.40 19.01
N TYR A 69 -18.75 3.47 19.40
CA TYR A 69 -18.44 4.83 18.95
C TYR A 69 -18.92 5.85 19.99
N GLU A 70 -18.24 6.99 20.08
CA GLU A 70 -18.61 8.12 20.94
C GLU A 70 -18.81 9.35 20.05
N LEU A 71 -19.98 10.01 20.17
CA LEU A 71 -20.24 11.27 19.46
C LEU A 71 -19.74 12.43 20.31
N LEU A 72 -18.65 13.03 19.87
CA LEU A 72 -18.12 14.25 20.46
C LEU A 72 -18.75 15.46 19.76
N SER A 73 -19.16 16.44 20.55
CA SER A 73 -19.37 17.80 20.07
C SER A 73 -18.07 18.44 19.59
N ASP A 74 -18.16 19.54 18.84
CA ASP A 74 -16.99 20.27 18.35
C ASP A 74 -16.06 20.70 19.50
N GLU A 75 -16.62 21.12 20.63
CA GLU A 75 -15.84 21.51 21.83
C GLU A 75 -15.11 20.29 22.45
N GLU A 76 -15.77 19.15 22.56
CA GLU A 76 -15.18 17.92 23.09
C GLU A 76 -14.10 17.33 22.18
N MET A 77 -14.27 17.50 20.85
CA MET A 77 -13.31 17.09 19.85
C MET A 77 -12.01 17.91 19.95
N ASP A 78 -12.13 19.23 20.09
CA ASP A 78 -10.98 20.12 20.31
C ASP A 78 -10.19 19.74 21.57
N ASP A 79 -10.88 19.37 22.64
CA ASP A 79 -10.26 18.95 23.89
C ASP A 79 -9.61 17.56 23.80
N TYR A 80 -10.16 16.66 22.99
CA TYR A 80 -9.54 15.37 22.67
C TYR A 80 -8.22 15.56 21.92
N PHE A 81 -8.20 16.43 20.91
CA PHE A 81 -6.99 16.72 20.14
C PHE A 81 -5.88 17.36 20.99
N LYS A 82 -6.23 18.32 21.86
CA LYS A 82 -5.26 18.90 22.81
C LYS A 82 -4.64 17.84 23.72
N LYS A 83 -5.45 16.93 24.26
CA LYS A 83 -4.94 15.85 25.12
C LYS A 83 -4.00 14.90 24.37
N MET A 84 -4.28 14.60 23.10
CA MET A 84 -3.37 13.77 22.29
C MET A 84 -2.01 14.44 22.07
N GLU A 85 -1.98 15.74 21.78
CA GLU A 85 -0.73 16.50 21.61
C GLU A 85 0.09 16.61 22.91
N GLU A 86 -0.56 16.61 24.07
CA GLU A 86 0.12 16.61 25.38
C GLU A 86 0.70 15.25 25.78
N THR A 87 0.28 14.17 25.10
CA THR A 87 0.69 12.79 25.43
C THR A 87 1.82 12.26 24.51
N GLU A 88 2.26 13.04 23.52
CA GLU A 88 3.50 12.83 22.74
C GLU A 88 4.71 13.54 23.38
#